data_AF-A0A3C0BXQ7-F1
#
_entry.id   AF-A0A3C0BXQ7-F1
#
_cell.length_a   1.000
_cell.length_b   1.000
_cell.length_c   1.000
_cell.angle_alpha   90.00
_cell.angle_beta   90.00
_cell.angle_gamma   90.00
#
_symmetry.space_group_name_H-M   'P 1'
#
loop_
_entity.id
_entity.type
_entity.pdbx_description
1 polymer ?
#
loop_
_entity_poly.entity_id
_entity_poly.type
_entity_poly.pdbx_seq_one_letter_code
_entity_poly.pdbx_strand_id
1 'polypeptide(L)'
;MQDRLPQSRSDAVLQARTGHITVLRELLPYIWPANRPDLRLRVVFALGALVVAKVITLAVPIAYKAIVDALTGNVSAGEVAGLSAFGLAAVPAMLIVAYGVGRVLMVVFAQFRDVWFTAVAQHAVRALAKRTFRHLHALSLRFHLERRTGGLNRVIERGVTGVDTIVRMAILNSIPTAVELVMICGLVAYYFGWIYVVVVFLTVAFYVTFTFWASERRISIRRDMNESDTEAHSKAVDSLLNYETVKYFGNEELEARRFDSSMARYEKAAIRTYTSLGALNSGQAFIFTLGTVVCMLLAARDVTSGALTIGGFVMINAILMQLYIPLNFMGMVYREIKQGLIDIETMFALLHETPEIVDRPGAKPLRVKRGEIKFENVSFAYDPERPILKDVSFEVPAGKMVAIVGPSG
;
A
#
# COMPACT_ATOMS: atom_id res chain seq x y z
N MET A 1 -6.40 -14.95 36.97
CA MET A 1 -5.56 -15.88 36.16
C MET A 1 -6.42 -16.33 34.99
N GLN A 2 -6.29 -15.66 33.85
CA GLN A 2 -6.91 -16.11 32.61
C GLN A 2 -5.96 -17.15 32.00
N ASP A 3 -6.32 -18.42 32.11
CA ASP A 3 -5.70 -19.48 31.33
C ASP A 3 -5.88 -19.13 29.85
N ARG A 4 -4.78 -18.71 29.22
CA ARG A 4 -4.70 -18.61 27.77
C ARG A 4 -4.83 -20.03 27.25
N LEU A 5 -5.97 -20.32 26.62
CA LEU A 5 -6.16 -21.51 25.79
C LEU A 5 -4.91 -21.74 24.93
N PRO A 6 -4.45 -22.99 24.75
CA PRO A 6 -3.26 -23.28 23.97
C PRO A 6 -3.44 -22.67 22.58
N GLN A 7 -2.56 -21.73 22.23
CA GLN A 7 -2.48 -21.16 20.89
C GLN A 7 -2.34 -22.32 19.92
N SER A 8 -3.34 -22.51 19.06
CA SER A 8 -3.25 -23.55 18.04
C SER A 8 -1.99 -23.31 17.21
N ARG A 9 -1.28 -24.37 16.78
CA ARG A 9 -0.14 -24.24 15.84
C ARG A 9 -0.51 -23.34 14.64
N SER A 10 -1.78 -23.38 14.26
CA SER A 10 -2.48 -22.59 13.25
C SER A 10 -2.43 -21.06 13.48
N ASP A 11 -2.49 -20.60 14.73
CA ASP A 11 -2.40 -19.18 15.10
C ASP A 11 -0.94 -18.68 15.08
N ALA A 12 0.02 -19.55 15.38
CA ALA A 12 1.44 -19.24 15.30
C ALA A 12 1.92 -19.04 13.85
N VAL A 13 1.35 -19.78 12.88
CA VAL A 13 1.65 -19.60 11.44
C VAL A 13 1.21 -18.22 10.94
N LEU A 14 0.07 -17.69 11.39
CA LEU A 14 -0.37 -16.33 11.04
C LEU A 14 0.47 -15.22 11.70
N GLN A 15 1.29 -15.56 12.70
CA GLN A 15 2.21 -14.63 13.38
C GLN A 15 3.67 -14.74 12.88
N ALA A 16 3.96 -15.72 12.01
CA ALA A 16 5.29 -15.91 11.45
C ALA A 16 5.63 -14.73 10.53
N ARG A 17 6.52 -13.86 11.00
CA ARG A 17 7.03 -12.71 10.24
C ARG A 17 7.98 -13.20 9.15
N THR A 18 7.47 -13.48 7.96
CA THR A 18 8.30 -13.48 6.74
C THR A 18 8.91 -12.09 6.57
N GLY A 19 10.20 -11.98 6.25
CA GLY A 19 10.82 -10.68 6.03
C GLY A 19 10.13 -9.92 4.87
N HIS A 20 9.93 -8.60 5.03
CA HIS A 20 9.25 -7.76 4.03
C HIS A 20 9.84 -7.86 2.61
N ILE A 21 11.15 -8.13 2.50
CA ILE A 21 11.84 -8.35 1.22
C ILE A 21 11.40 -9.66 0.55
N THR A 22 11.16 -10.71 1.34
CA THR A 22 10.67 -12.00 0.85
C THR A 22 9.28 -11.84 0.25
N VAL A 23 8.40 -11.08 0.93
CA VAL A 23 7.05 -10.76 0.44
C VAL A 23 7.08 -10.06 -0.92
N LEU A 24 7.92 -9.03 -1.06
CA LEU A 24 8.08 -8.32 -2.34
C LEU A 24 8.63 -9.24 -3.44
N ARG A 25 9.57 -10.14 -3.10
CA ARG A 25 10.12 -11.13 -4.03
C ARG A 25 9.07 -12.14 -4.48
N GLU A 26 8.18 -12.56 -3.59
CA GLU A 26 7.08 -13.48 -3.91
C GLU A 26 5.97 -12.82 -4.74
N LEU A 27 5.80 -11.50 -4.66
CA LEU A 27 4.86 -10.75 -5.51
C LEU A 27 5.39 -10.53 -6.93
N LEU A 28 6.70 -10.48 -7.12
CA LEU A 28 7.34 -10.15 -8.41
C LEU A 28 6.88 -11.03 -9.59
N PRO A 29 6.73 -12.36 -9.47
CA PRO A 29 6.24 -13.22 -10.55
C PRO A 29 4.81 -12.90 -11.00
N TYR A 30 3.99 -12.27 -10.14
CA TYR A 30 2.61 -11.89 -10.47
C TYR A 30 2.54 -10.53 -11.19
N ILE A 31 3.52 -9.65 -10.94
CA ILE A 31 3.65 -8.35 -11.63
C ILE A 31 4.34 -8.55 -12.99
N TRP A 32 5.30 -9.48 -13.09
CA TRP A 32 5.99 -9.82 -14.33
C TRP A 32 5.76 -11.29 -14.74
N PRO A 33 4.52 -11.67 -15.11
CA PRO A 33 4.16 -13.05 -15.41
C PRO A 33 4.88 -13.56 -16.66
N ALA A 34 5.39 -14.81 -16.61
CA ALA A 34 6.04 -15.46 -17.76
C ALA A 34 5.09 -15.78 -18.91
N ASN A 35 3.85 -16.12 -18.58
CA ASN A 35 2.87 -16.62 -19.54
C ASN A 35 2.01 -15.51 -20.19
N ARG A 36 2.30 -14.23 -19.92
CA ARG A 36 1.49 -13.08 -20.39
C ARG A 36 2.37 -11.96 -20.96
N PRO A 37 2.81 -12.07 -22.23
CA PRO A 37 3.65 -11.05 -22.87
C PRO A 37 2.93 -9.71 -23.01
N ASP A 38 1.59 -9.71 -23.08
CA ASP A 38 0.75 -8.51 -23.09
C ASP A 38 0.94 -7.65 -21.83
N LEU A 39 1.05 -8.29 -20.66
CA LEU A 39 1.27 -7.59 -19.39
C LEU A 39 2.71 -7.10 -19.26
N ARG A 40 3.70 -7.88 -19.71
CA ARG A 40 5.10 -7.45 -19.74
C ARG A 40 5.27 -6.19 -20.61
N LEU A 41 4.64 -6.17 -21.78
CA LEU A 41 4.66 -5.00 -22.66
C LEU A 41 4.02 -3.78 -22.00
N ARG A 42 2.90 -3.95 -21.28
CA ARG A 42 2.29 -2.86 -20.48
C ARG A 42 3.20 -2.34 -19.38
N VAL A 43 3.95 -3.21 -18.70
CA VAL A 43 4.95 -2.78 -17.70
C VAL A 43 6.04 -1.95 -18.38
N VAL A 44 6.56 -2.39 -19.53
CA VAL A 44 7.58 -1.64 -20.29
C VAL A 44 7.04 -0.28 -20.72
N PHE A 45 5.83 -0.21 -21.27
CA PHE A 45 5.21 1.06 -21.64
C PHE A 45 4.94 1.97 -20.43
N ALA A 46 4.51 1.41 -19.30
CA ALA A 46 4.34 2.18 -18.08
C ALA A 46 5.67 2.74 -17.55
N LEU A 47 6.75 1.95 -17.59
CA LEU A 47 8.09 2.41 -17.22
C LEU A 47 8.62 3.47 -18.19
N GLY A 48 8.38 3.32 -19.50
CA GLY A 48 8.71 4.33 -20.50
C GLY A 48 7.96 5.64 -20.25
N ALA A 49 6.65 5.58 -20.05
CA ALA A 49 5.82 6.75 -19.72
C ALA A 49 6.23 7.39 -18.39
N LEU A 50 6.63 6.60 -17.40
CA LEU A 50 7.19 7.09 -16.14
C LEU A 50 8.45 7.92 -16.36
N VAL A 51 9.41 7.39 -17.12
CA VAL A 51 10.67 8.10 -17.40
C VAL A 51 10.39 9.39 -18.16
N VAL A 52 9.56 9.35 -19.20
CA VAL A 52 9.16 10.54 -19.97
C VAL A 52 8.47 11.57 -19.07
N ALA A 53 7.51 11.15 -18.25
CA ALA A 53 6.83 12.04 -17.30
C ALA A 53 7.84 12.74 -16.39
N LYS A 54 8.79 11.98 -15.81
CA LYS A 54 9.79 12.55 -14.90
C LYS A 54 10.81 13.45 -15.58
N VAL A 55 11.19 13.18 -16.83
CA VAL A 55 12.03 14.09 -17.62
C VAL A 55 11.29 15.41 -17.85
N ILE A 56 10.01 15.36 -18.22
CA ILE A 56 9.18 16.57 -18.39
C ILE A 56 9.04 17.32 -17.05
N THR A 57 8.82 16.60 -15.95
CA THR A 57 8.79 17.14 -14.58
C THR A 57 10.02 17.98 -14.26
N LEU A 58 11.22 17.51 -14.64
CA LEU A 58 12.50 18.23 -14.47
C LEU A 58 12.68 19.39 -15.46
N ALA A 59 12.13 19.26 -16.67
CA ALA A 59 12.19 20.31 -17.69
C ALA A 59 11.33 21.53 -17.33
N VAL A 60 10.24 21.34 -16.57
CA VAL A 60 9.29 22.41 -16.21
C VAL A 60 9.96 23.56 -15.44
N PRO A 61 10.74 23.33 -14.35
CA PRO A 61 11.49 24.40 -13.68
C PRO A 61 12.55 25.08 -14.56
N ILE A 62 13.19 24.33 -15.47
CA ILE A 62 14.19 24.86 -16.41
C ILE A 62 13.53 25.79 -17.43
N ALA A 63 12.38 25.39 -17.97
CA ALA A 63 11.58 26.24 -18.84
C ALA A 63 11.13 27.51 -18.10
N TYR A 64 10.73 27.38 -16.83
CA TYR A 64 10.34 28.53 -16.03
C TYR A 64 11.51 29.49 -15.79
N LYS A 65 12.71 28.97 -15.50
CA LYS A 65 13.95 29.76 -15.47
C LYS A 65 14.14 30.55 -16.76
N ALA A 66 14.09 29.86 -17.90
CA ALA A 66 14.34 30.46 -19.22
C ALA A 66 13.34 31.57 -19.56
N ILE A 67 12.06 31.41 -19.19
CA ILE A 67 11.04 32.46 -19.34
C ILE A 67 11.43 33.70 -18.54
N VAL A 68 11.81 33.52 -17.27
CA VAL A 68 12.17 34.65 -16.39
C VAL A 68 13.43 35.33 -16.90
N ASP A 69 14.46 34.58 -17.26
CA ASP A 69 15.72 35.13 -17.78
C ASP A 69 15.51 35.91 -19.10
N ALA A 70 14.61 35.43 -19.96
CA ALA A 70 14.21 36.14 -21.19
C ALA A 70 13.46 37.45 -20.89
N LEU A 71 12.58 37.47 -19.90
CA LEU A 71 11.82 38.66 -19.50
C LEU A 71 12.68 39.69 -18.76
N THR A 72 13.71 39.27 -18.02
CA THR A 72 14.60 40.18 -17.29
C THR A 72 15.77 40.69 -18.13
N GLY A 73 15.84 40.34 -19.42
CA GLY A 73 16.88 40.85 -20.33
C GLY A 73 18.27 40.25 -20.11
N ASN A 74 18.38 39.12 -19.40
CA ASN A 74 19.65 38.40 -19.18
C ASN A 74 20.03 37.50 -20.38
N VAL A 75 19.37 37.69 -21.54
CA VAL A 75 19.77 37.04 -22.79
C VAL A 75 21.01 37.76 -23.29
N SER A 76 22.10 37.02 -23.45
CA SER A 76 23.39 37.50 -23.96
C SER A 76 23.18 38.46 -25.12
N ALA A 77 23.66 39.70 -24.98
CA ALA A 77 23.49 40.80 -25.94
C ALA A 77 23.96 40.47 -27.38
N GLY A 78 24.65 39.35 -27.59
CA GLY A 78 25.08 38.85 -28.91
C GLY A 78 24.00 38.18 -29.77
N GLU A 79 22.88 37.70 -29.20
CA GLU A 79 21.80 37.04 -29.96
C GLU A 79 20.60 37.97 -30.25
N VAL A 80 20.55 39.14 -29.61
CA VAL A 80 19.42 40.09 -29.68
C VAL A 80 19.61 41.14 -30.79
N ALA A 81 20.79 41.21 -31.41
CA ALA A 81 21.16 42.25 -32.38
C ALA A 81 20.41 42.19 -33.74
N GLY A 82 19.48 41.26 -33.93
CA GLY A 82 18.70 41.11 -35.18
C GLY A 82 17.20 40.84 -35.02
N LEU A 83 16.67 40.80 -33.80
CA LEU A 83 15.26 40.46 -33.55
C LEU A 83 14.41 41.73 -33.38
N SER A 84 13.39 41.87 -34.23
CA SER A 84 12.41 42.96 -34.13
C SER A 84 11.71 42.96 -32.76
N ALA A 85 11.10 44.09 -32.36
CA ALA A 85 10.32 44.19 -31.12
C ALA A 85 9.24 43.10 -30.98
N PHE A 86 8.81 42.50 -32.09
CA PHE A 86 7.91 41.35 -32.14
C PHE A 86 8.57 40.03 -31.71
N GLY A 87 9.86 39.82 -32.02
CA GLY A 87 10.65 38.66 -31.59
C GLY A 87 10.96 38.66 -30.09
N LEU A 88 11.17 39.85 -29.50
CA LEU A 88 11.40 40.02 -28.05
C LEU A 88 10.19 39.64 -27.19
N ALA A 89 8.97 39.85 -27.69
CA ALA A 89 7.73 39.43 -27.00
C ALA A 89 7.29 38.00 -27.35
N ALA A 90 7.58 37.54 -28.57
CA ALA A 90 7.18 36.21 -29.05
C ALA A 90 7.92 35.05 -28.36
N VAL A 91 9.20 35.24 -28.01
CA VAL A 91 10.02 34.19 -27.37
C VAL A 91 9.50 33.85 -25.95
N PRO A 92 9.27 34.82 -25.03
CA PRO A 92 8.64 34.52 -23.74
C PRO A 92 7.24 33.91 -23.88
N ALA A 93 6.44 34.40 -24.83
CA ALA A 93 5.09 33.86 -25.07
C ALA A 93 5.13 32.38 -25.52
N MET A 94 6.02 32.02 -26.45
CA MET A 94 6.21 30.63 -26.86
C MET A 94 6.70 29.74 -25.73
N LEU A 95 7.63 30.23 -24.89
CA LEU A 95 8.11 29.48 -23.73
C LEU A 95 7.02 29.27 -22.67
N ILE A 96 6.15 30.26 -22.44
CA ILE A 96 4.99 30.13 -21.53
C ILE A 96 4.00 29.07 -22.06
N VAL A 97 3.70 29.11 -23.36
CA VAL A 97 2.86 28.08 -23.99
C VAL A 97 3.51 26.71 -23.88
N ALA A 98 4.81 26.59 -24.15
CA ALA A 98 5.56 25.34 -24.01
C ALA A 98 5.59 24.84 -22.55
N TYR A 99 5.70 25.72 -21.56
CA TYR A 99 5.58 25.39 -20.14
C TYR A 99 4.18 24.83 -19.81
N GLY A 100 3.12 25.49 -20.30
CA GLY A 100 1.74 25.02 -20.13
C GLY A 100 1.51 23.65 -20.75
N VAL A 101 1.92 23.47 -22.01
CA VAL A 101 1.86 22.18 -22.72
C VAL A 101 2.69 21.12 -22.01
N GLY A 102 3.89 21.46 -21.54
CA GLY A 102 4.75 20.57 -20.78
C GLY A 102 4.09 20.08 -19.48
N ARG A 103 3.42 20.97 -18.74
CA ARG A 103 2.64 20.56 -17.55
C ARG A 103 1.49 19.62 -17.90
N VAL A 104 0.76 19.88 -18.98
CA VAL A 104 -0.30 18.97 -19.43
C VAL A 104 0.27 17.62 -19.82
N LEU A 105 1.35 17.59 -20.61
CA LEU A 105 2.01 16.35 -21.02
C LEU A 105 2.53 15.56 -19.82
N MET A 106 3.13 16.22 -18.82
CA MET A 106 3.57 15.59 -17.57
C MET A 106 2.42 14.81 -16.91
N VAL A 107 1.24 15.43 -16.78
CA VAL A 107 0.06 14.78 -16.20
C VAL A 107 -0.44 13.65 -17.11
N VAL A 108 -0.51 13.88 -18.42
CA VAL A 108 -0.97 12.87 -19.40
C VAL A 108 -0.09 11.62 -19.36
N PHE A 109 1.23 11.76 -19.37
CA PHE A 109 2.15 10.60 -19.28
C PHE A 109 2.08 9.91 -17.91
N ALA A 110 1.88 10.66 -16.82
CA ALA A 110 1.63 10.07 -15.51
C ALA A 110 0.33 9.25 -15.50
N GLN A 111 -0.74 9.74 -16.12
CA GLN A 111 -2.01 9.00 -16.26
C GLN A 111 -1.87 7.77 -17.16
N PHE A 112 -1.13 7.86 -18.28
CA PHE A 112 -0.87 6.69 -19.12
C PHE A 112 -0.12 5.59 -18.38
N ARG A 113 0.92 5.97 -17.62
CA ARG A 113 1.62 5.05 -16.71
C ARG A 113 0.62 4.37 -15.77
N ASP A 114 -0.24 5.15 -15.10
CA ASP A 114 -1.17 4.63 -14.10
C ASP A 114 -2.22 3.69 -14.72
N VAL A 115 -2.78 4.04 -15.87
CA VAL A 115 -3.76 3.22 -16.60
C VAL A 115 -3.13 1.90 -17.08
N TRP A 116 -1.97 1.96 -17.72
CA TRP A 116 -1.30 0.75 -18.21
C TRP A 116 -0.88 -0.18 -17.07
N PHE A 117 -0.39 0.38 -15.98
CA PHE A 117 0.04 -0.39 -14.82
C PHE A 117 -1.13 -0.93 -14.00
N THR A 118 -2.29 -0.24 -13.96
CA THR A 118 -3.48 -0.71 -13.24
C THR A 118 -3.91 -2.10 -13.72
N ALA A 119 -3.83 -2.38 -15.03
CA ALA A 119 -4.16 -3.70 -15.54
C ALA A 119 -3.20 -4.80 -15.06
N VAL A 120 -1.91 -4.46 -14.85
CA VAL A 120 -0.89 -5.37 -14.31
C VAL A 120 -1.16 -5.61 -12.82
N ALA A 121 -1.43 -4.54 -12.06
CA ALA A 121 -1.76 -4.61 -10.64
C ALA A 121 -2.98 -5.49 -10.39
N GLN A 122 -4.07 -5.27 -11.13
CA GLN A 122 -5.31 -6.02 -11.00
C GLN A 122 -5.15 -7.49 -11.47
N HIS A 123 -4.26 -7.75 -12.43
CA HIS A 123 -3.90 -9.13 -12.76
C HIS A 123 -3.20 -9.83 -11.60
N ALA A 124 -2.23 -9.17 -10.94
CA ALA A 124 -1.52 -9.73 -9.80
C ALA A 124 -2.50 -10.06 -8.65
N VAL A 125 -3.39 -9.12 -8.33
CA VAL A 125 -4.48 -9.31 -7.36
C VAL A 125 -5.33 -10.53 -7.71
N ARG A 126 -5.85 -10.60 -8.94
CA ARG A 126 -6.70 -11.71 -9.40
C ARG A 126 -5.97 -13.05 -9.37
N ALA A 127 -4.72 -13.08 -9.82
CA ALA A 127 -3.92 -14.31 -9.89
C ALA A 127 -3.64 -14.86 -8.49
N LEU A 128 -3.29 -13.98 -7.55
CA LEU A 128 -3.00 -14.36 -6.18
C LEU A 128 -4.27 -14.77 -5.43
N ALA A 129 -5.37 -14.02 -5.57
CA ALA A 129 -6.68 -14.41 -5.04
C ALA A 129 -7.11 -15.80 -5.52
N LYS A 130 -6.97 -16.08 -6.83
CA LYS A 130 -7.29 -17.39 -7.41
C LYS A 130 -6.40 -18.50 -6.83
N ARG A 131 -5.09 -18.23 -6.65
CA ARG A 131 -4.16 -19.20 -6.07
C ARG A 131 -4.53 -19.51 -4.62
N THR A 132 -4.77 -18.48 -3.81
CA THR A 132 -5.17 -18.62 -2.40
C THR A 132 -6.49 -19.38 -2.27
N PHE A 133 -7.49 -19.04 -3.09
CA PHE A 133 -8.77 -19.75 -3.09
C PHE A 133 -8.62 -21.25 -3.44
N ARG A 134 -7.84 -21.59 -4.47
CA ARG A 134 -7.58 -22.99 -4.82
C ARG A 134 -6.81 -23.73 -3.73
N HIS A 135 -5.84 -23.07 -3.11
CA HIS A 135 -5.05 -23.65 -2.04
C HIS A 135 -5.89 -23.93 -0.80
N LEU A 136 -6.77 -23.01 -0.41
CA LEU A 136 -7.73 -23.21 0.68
C LEU A 136 -8.58 -24.47 0.47
N HIS A 137 -9.07 -24.72 -0.74
CA HIS A 137 -9.82 -25.94 -1.03
C HIS A 137 -8.98 -27.23 -1.00
N ALA A 138 -7.66 -27.13 -1.08
CA ALA A 138 -6.76 -28.27 -0.97
C ALA A 138 -6.41 -28.61 0.49
N LEU A 139 -6.67 -27.72 1.45
CA LEU A 139 -6.43 -27.97 2.86
C LEU A 139 -7.43 -28.97 3.43
N SER A 140 -7.05 -29.68 4.50
CA SER A 140 -7.86 -30.75 5.06
C SER A 140 -9.11 -30.23 5.77
N LEU A 141 -10.12 -31.10 5.90
CA LEU A 141 -11.34 -30.77 6.65
C LEU A 141 -11.03 -30.34 8.08
N ARG A 142 -10.02 -30.93 8.72
CA ARG A 142 -9.53 -30.54 10.06
C ARG A 142 -9.15 -29.06 10.11
N PHE A 143 -8.38 -28.59 9.13
CA PHE A 143 -8.01 -27.17 9.03
C PHE A 143 -9.23 -26.24 8.95
N HIS A 144 -10.27 -26.67 8.23
CA HIS A 144 -11.50 -25.90 8.09
C HIS A 144 -12.39 -25.93 9.34
N LEU A 145 -12.46 -27.05 10.06
CA LEU A 145 -13.27 -27.20 11.27
C LEU A 145 -12.66 -26.48 12.49
N GLU A 146 -11.33 -26.45 12.58
CA GLU A 146 -10.62 -25.76 13.66
C GLU A 146 -10.69 -24.22 13.53
N ARG A 147 -11.06 -23.69 12.35
CA ARG A 147 -11.07 -22.25 12.08
C ARG A 147 -12.48 -21.71 11.91
N ARG A 148 -12.74 -20.55 12.51
CA ARG A 148 -13.95 -19.76 12.20
C ARG A 148 -13.88 -19.34 10.74
N THR A 149 -14.82 -19.81 9.91
CA THR A 149 -14.87 -19.55 8.46
C THR A 149 -14.79 -18.06 8.10
N GLY A 150 -15.34 -17.18 8.96
CA GLY A 150 -15.25 -15.72 8.80
C GLY A 150 -13.83 -15.15 8.94
N GLY A 151 -12.96 -15.79 9.73
CA GLY A 151 -11.55 -15.39 9.86
C GLY A 151 -10.75 -15.67 8.60
N LEU A 152 -10.99 -16.82 7.95
CA LEU A 152 -10.34 -17.20 6.69
C LEU A 152 -10.73 -16.27 5.54
N ASN A 153 -12.03 -15.97 5.40
CA ASN A 153 -12.51 -15.04 4.37
C ASN A 153 -11.84 -13.66 4.51
N ARG A 154 -11.73 -13.15 5.75
CA ARG A 154 -11.08 -11.88 6.05
C ARG A 154 -9.56 -11.89 5.78
N VAL A 155 -8.89 -13.03 5.83
CA VAL A 155 -7.48 -13.14 5.44
C VAL A 155 -7.32 -13.02 3.92
N ILE A 156 -8.22 -13.63 3.14
CA ILE A 156 -8.21 -13.50 1.67
C ILE A 156 -8.48 -12.05 1.27
N GLU A 157 -9.54 -11.45 1.82
CA GLU A 157 -9.93 -10.08 1.50
C GLU A 157 -8.83 -9.08 1.85
N ARG A 158 -8.27 -9.18 3.06
CA ARG A 158 -7.14 -8.32 3.47
C ARG A 158 -5.89 -8.59 2.65
N GLY A 159 -5.57 -9.84 2.35
CA GLY A 159 -4.43 -10.20 1.49
C GLY A 159 -4.55 -9.57 0.10
N VAL A 160 -5.75 -9.63 -0.51
CA VAL A 160 -6.06 -9.01 -1.80
C VAL A 160 -5.89 -7.49 -1.76
N THR A 161 -6.48 -6.84 -0.76
CA THR A 161 -6.34 -5.39 -0.56
C THR A 161 -4.89 -5.00 -0.29
N GLY A 162 -4.17 -5.80 0.49
CA GLY A 162 -2.75 -5.62 0.77
C GLY A 162 -1.91 -5.64 -0.51
N VAL A 163 -2.18 -6.59 -1.42
CA VAL A 163 -1.51 -6.64 -2.74
C VAL A 163 -1.78 -5.38 -3.54
N ASP A 164 -3.03 -4.93 -3.64
CA ASP A 164 -3.36 -3.69 -4.37
C ASP A 164 -2.64 -2.48 -3.75
N THR A 165 -2.66 -2.36 -2.43
CA THR A 165 -1.98 -1.30 -1.68
C THR A 165 -0.47 -1.31 -1.92
N ILE A 166 0.20 -2.46 -1.84
CA ILE A 166 1.65 -2.55 -2.06
C ILE A 166 1.99 -2.20 -3.51
N VAL A 167 1.24 -2.72 -4.47
CA VAL A 167 1.49 -2.45 -5.88
C VAL A 167 1.30 -0.96 -6.20
N ARG A 168 0.27 -0.30 -5.65
CA ARG A 168 0.03 1.14 -5.85
C ARG A 168 1.01 2.02 -5.05
N MET A 169 1.20 1.76 -3.77
CA MET A 169 1.99 2.64 -2.89
C MET A 169 3.50 2.43 -3.05
N ALA A 170 3.97 1.18 -3.14
CA ALA A 170 5.40 0.91 -3.31
C ALA A 170 5.84 1.18 -4.75
N ILE A 171 5.15 0.61 -5.75
CA ILE A 171 5.63 0.64 -7.14
C ILE A 171 5.22 1.91 -7.88
N LEU A 172 3.96 2.35 -7.76
CA LEU A 172 3.49 3.53 -8.51
C LEU A 172 3.79 4.88 -7.83
N ASN A 173 4.03 4.89 -6.52
CA ASN A 173 4.30 6.12 -5.76
C ASN A 173 5.75 6.18 -5.24
N SER A 174 6.17 5.21 -4.41
CA SER A 174 7.47 5.29 -3.71
C SER A 174 8.67 5.22 -4.65
N ILE A 175 8.71 4.25 -5.57
CA ILE A 175 9.80 4.11 -6.54
C ILE A 175 9.94 5.39 -7.40
N PRO A 176 8.88 5.88 -8.09
CA PRO A 176 8.92 7.14 -8.84
C PRO A 176 9.40 8.34 -8.03
N THR A 177 9.00 8.45 -6.77
CA THR A 177 9.41 9.56 -5.89
C THR A 177 10.89 9.46 -5.53
N ALA A 178 11.40 8.26 -5.27
CA ALA A 178 12.82 8.05 -5.03
C ALA A 178 13.67 8.38 -6.26
N VAL A 179 13.24 7.94 -7.45
CA VAL A 179 13.91 8.27 -8.72
C VAL A 179 13.87 9.79 -8.96
N GLU A 180 12.72 10.43 -8.76
CA GLU A 180 12.57 11.89 -8.86
C GLU A 180 13.51 12.66 -7.93
N LEU A 181 13.63 12.23 -6.67
CA LEU A 181 14.57 12.84 -5.72
C LEU A 181 16.02 12.74 -6.21
N VAL A 182 16.44 11.57 -6.69
CA VAL A 182 17.80 11.38 -7.23
C VAL A 182 18.04 12.27 -8.45
N MET A 183 17.09 12.35 -9.38
CA MET A 183 17.21 13.21 -10.54
C MET A 183 17.23 14.70 -10.18
N ILE A 184 16.42 15.14 -9.21
CA ILE A 184 16.42 16.51 -8.72
C ILE A 184 17.75 16.86 -8.04
N CYS A 185 18.30 15.96 -7.21
CA CYS A 185 19.63 16.16 -6.63
C CYS A 185 20.71 16.33 -7.73
N GLY A 186 20.66 15.52 -8.79
CA GLY A 186 21.55 15.66 -9.94
C GLY A 186 21.37 16.99 -10.69
N LEU A 187 20.11 17.42 -10.89
CA LEU A 187 19.78 18.70 -11.52
C LEU A 187 20.30 19.89 -10.70
N VAL A 188 20.08 19.85 -9.37
CA VAL A 188 20.55 20.88 -8.45
C VAL A 188 22.08 20.93 -8.41
N ALA A 189 22.74 19.77 -8.40
CA ALA A 189 24.20 19.69 -8.46
C ALA A 189 24.75 20.37 -9.72
N TYR A 190 24.10 20.15 -10.88
CA TYR A 190 24.52 20.69 -12.17
C TYR A 190 24.33 22.22 -12.27
N TYR A 191 23.18 22.75 -11.83
CA TYR A 191 22.86 24.18 -12.00
C TYR A 191 23.33 25.09 -10.84
N PHE A 192 23.44 24.57 -9.62
CA PHE A 192 23.70 25.38 -8.43
C PHE A 192 24.92 24.90 -7.62
N GLY A 193 25.43 23.69 -7.89
CA GLY A 193 26.56 23.11 -7.18
C GLY A 193 26.17 22.32 -5.92
N TRP A 194 27.18 21.70 -5.30
CA TRP A 194 26.99 20.71 -4.23
C TRP A 194 26.41 21.26 -2.93
N ILE A 195 26.61 22.55 -2.62
CA ILE A 195 26.10 23.17 -1.38
C ILE A 195 24.56 23.11 -1.36
N TYR A 196 23.91 23.41 -2.48
CA TYR A 196 22.45 23.33 -2.59
C TYR A 196 21.95 21.90 -2.44
N VAL A 197 22.67 20.92 -3.00
CA VAL A 197 22.34 19.49 -2.84
C VAL A 197 22.35 19.09 -1.38
N VAL A 198 23.36 19.53 -0.61
CA VAL A 198 23.46 19.23 0.82
C VAL A 198 22.28 19.84 1.58
N VAL A 199 21.92 21.10 1.31
CA VAL A 199 20.76 21.75 1.97
C VAL A 199 19.45 21.05 1.63
N VAL A 200 19.22 20.73 0.35
CA VAL A 200 18.03 20.00 -0.09
C VAL A 200 17.98 18.61 0.55
N PHE A 201 19.09 17.87 0.52
CA PHE A 201 19.18 16.55 1.12
C PHE A 201 18.91 16.57 2.63
N LEU A 202 19.53 17.50 3.37
CA LEU A 202 19.29 17.65 4.82
C LEU A 202 17.84 18.02 5.12
N THR A 203 17.23 18.90 4.30
CA THR A 203 15.82 19.27 4.44
C THR A 203 14.91 18.06 4.25
N VAL A 204 15.12 17.28 3.18
CA VAL A 204 14.34 16.07 2.89
C VAL A 204 14.58 14.99 3.95
N ALA A 205 15.82 14.77 4.37
CA ALA A 205 16.16 13.80 5.40
C ALA A 205 15.48 14.15 6.73
N PHE A 206 15.58 15.40 7.19
CA PHE A 206 14.92 15.83 8.43
C PHE A 206 13.39 15.75 8.31
N TYR A 207 12.82 16.14 7.17
CA TYR A 207 11.40 16.03 6.89
C TYR A 207 10.91 14.58 6.98
N VAL A 208 11.59 13.64 6.31
CA VAL A 208 11.21 12.23 6.27
C VAL A 208 11.38 11.58 7.66
N THR A 209 12.50 11.82 8.33
CA THR A 209 12.73 11.29 9.69
C THR A 209 11.71 11.81 10.69
N PHE A 210 11.42 13.11 10.67
CA PHE A 210 10.38 13.70 11.51
C PHE A 210 9.00 13.10 11.20
N THR A 211 8.66 12.97 9.91
CA THR A 211 7.37 12.42 9.46
C THR A 211 7.18 10.99 9.93
N PHE A 212 8.19 10.13 9.82
CA PHE A 212 8.12 8.74 10.27
C PHE A 212 8.04 8.64 11.79
N TRP A 213 8.88 9.39 12.50
CA TRP A 213 8.87 9.43 13.96
C TRP A 213 7.51 9.89 14.52
N ALA A 214 6.94 10.96 13.97
CA ALA A 214 5.63 11.48 14.37
C ALA A 214 4.51 10.52 13.96
N SER A 215 4.58 9.95 12.76
CA SER A 215 3.58 8.98 12.27
C SER A 215 3.52 7.73 13.13
N GLU A 216 4.66 7.16 13.53
CA GLU A 216 4.70 5.96 14.37
C GLU A 216 4.11 6.23 15.76
N ARG A 217 4.44 7.37 16.39
CA ARG A 217 3.84 7.76 17.68
C ARG A 217 2.33 7.96 17.61
N ARG A 218 1.80 8.41 16.47
CA ARG A 218 0.36 8.62 16.27
C ARG A 218 -0.44 7.33 16.09
N ILE A 219 0.23 6.17 15.92
CA ILE A 219 -0.47 4.88 15.74
C ILE A 219 -1.31 4.53 16.97
N SER A 220 -0.78 4.74 18.19
CA SER A 220 -1.54 4.47 19.43
C SER A 220 -2.76 5.38 19.56
N ILE A 221 -2.61 6.67 19.28
CA ILE A 221 -3.70 7.65 19.33
C ILE A 221 -4.84 7.25 18.38
N ARG A 222 -4.50 6.82 17.16
CA ARG A 222 -5.50 6.35 16.20
C ARG A 222 -6.12 5.02 16.61
N ARG A 223 -5.37 4.15 17.29
CA ARG A 223 -5.90 2.88 17.82
C ARG A 223 -6.98 3.14 18.88
N ASP A 224 -6.75 4.06 19.81
CA ASP A 224 -7.72 4.43 20.85
C ASP A 224 -9.03 4.98 20.24
N MET A 225 -8.90 5.77 19.17
CA MET A 225 -10.05 6.28 18.41
C MET A 225 -10.84 5.13 17.76
N ASN A 226 -10.16 4.21 17.06
CA ASN A 226 -10.80 3.07 16.40
C ASN A 226 -11.48 2.11 17.39
N GLU A 227 -10.89 1.93 18.58
CA GLU A 227 -11.48 1.10 19.64
C GLU A 227 -12.76 1.74 20.20
N SER A 228 -12.73 3.04 20.46
CA SER A 228 -13.91 3.81 20.90
C SER A 228 -15.03 3.81 19.85
N ASP A 229 -14.65 3.93 18.58
CA ASP A 229 -15.57 3.85 17.42
C ASP A 229 -16.23 2.46 17.34
N THR A 230 -15.44 1.39 17.45
CA THR A 230 -15.95 0.01 17.44
C THR A 230 -16.92 -0.25 18.59
N GLU A 231 -16.65 0.28 19.78
CA GLU A 231 -17.54 0.12 20.93
C GLU A 231 -18.86 0.89 20.74
N ALA A 232 -18.81 2.13 20.24
CA ALA A 232 -20.00 2.93 19.95
C ALA A 232 -20.85 2.25 18.87
N HIS A 233 -20.24 1.77 17.79
CA HIS A 233 -20.91 1.01 16.74
C HIS A 233 -21.53 -0.28 17.26
N SER A 234 -20.82 -1.03 18.11
CA SER A 234 -21.33 -2.27 18.69
C SER A 234 -22.59 -2.03 19.54
N LYS A 235 -22.58 -0.99 20.38
CA LYS A 235 -23.76 -0.62 21.20
C LYS A 235 -24.94 -0.18 20.36
N ALA A 236 -24.71 0.61 19.31
CA ALA A 236 -25.77 1.03 18.40
C ALA A 236 -26.42 -0.17 17.69
N VAL A 237 -25.60 -1.09 17.16
CA VAL A 237 -26.08 -2.31 16.50
C VAL A 237 -26.86 -3.21 17.46
N ASP A 238 -26.33 -3.44 18.68
CA ASP A 238 -26.99 -4.27 19.69
C ASP A 238 -28.35 -3.70 20.12
N SER A 239 -28.43 -2.38 20.32
CA SER A 239 -29.69 -1.69 20.65
C SER A 239 -30.72 -1.81 19.53
N LEU A 240 -30.31 -1.65 18.27
CA LEU A 240 -31.20 -1.74 17.11
C LEU A 240 -31.66 -3.16 16.81
N LEU A 241 -30.79 -4.16 16.98
CA LEU A 241 -31.16 -5.57 16.84
C LEU A 241 -32.14 -6.01 17.94
N ASN A 242 -32.00 -5.46 19.14
CA ASN A 242 -32.86 -5.74 20.29
C ASN A 242 -33.93 -4.67 20.51
N TYR A 243 -34.38 -4.00 19.44
CA TYR A 243 -35.33 -2.88 19.50
C TYR A 243 -36.60 -3.20 20.29
N GLU A 244 -37.18 -4.39 20.10
CA GLU A 244 -38.38 -4.83 20.81
C GLU A 244 -38.15 -4.86 22.32
N THR A 245 -36.99 -5.37 22.76
CA THR A 245 -36.63 -5.44 24.17
C THR A 245 -36.49 -4.04 24.76
N VAL A 246 -35.80 -3.13 24.06
CA VAL A 246 -35.69 -1.73 24.51
C VAL A 246 -37.07 -1.10 24.70
N LYS A 247 -38.00 -1.35 23.78
CA LYS A 247 -39.39 -0.85 23.86
C LYS A 247 -40.22 -1.51 24.95
N TYR A 248 -40.09 -2.82 25.16
CA TYR A 248 -40.80 -3.54 26.23
C TYR A 248 -40.46 -3.00 27.62
N PHE A 249 -39.22 -2.54 27.81
CA PHE A 249 -38.76 -2.01 29.10
C PHE A 249 -38.75 -0.48 29.19
N GLY A 250 -39.14 0.27 28.14
CA GLY A 250 -39.13 1.73 28.14
C GLY A 250 -37.74 2.35 28.40
N ASN A 251 -36.69 1.69 27.90
CA ASN A 251 -35.28 2.00 28.21
C ASN A 251 -34.59 2.85 27.14
N GLU A 252 -35.32 3.56 26.28
CA GLU A 252 -34.75 4.32 25.17
C GLU A 252 -33.72 5.36 25.64
N GLU A 253 -34.04 6.09 26.71
CA GLU A 253 -33.17 7.12 27.28
C GLU A 253 -31.93 6.51 27.96
N LEU A 254 -32.04 5.29 28.48
CA LEU A 254 -30.89 4.55 29.03
C LEU A 254 -29.92 4.17 27.91
N GLU A 255 -30.43 3.62 26.82
CA GLU A 255 -29.61 3.23 25.67
C GLU A 255 -29.01 4.45 24.95
N ALA A 256 -29.76 5.54 24.85
CA ALA A 256 -29.26 6.82 24.35
C ALA A 256 -28.06 7.33 25.18
N ARG A 257 -28.16 7.30 26.52
CA ARG A 257 -27.05 7.69 27.41
C ARG A 257 -25.85 6.75 27.33
N ARG A 258 -26.07 5.45 27.17
CA ARG A 258 -24.99 4.47 26.97
C ARG A 258 -24.24 4.71 25.67
N PHE A 259 -24.97 4.99 24.59
CA PHE A 259 -24.39 5.36 23.31
C PHE A 259 -23.62 6.68 23.41
N ASP A 260 -24.22 7.72 23.97
CA ASP A 260 -23.60 9.04 24.17
C ASP A 260 -22.30 8.96 24.97
N SER A 261 -22.26 8.17 26.06
CA SER A 261 -21.04 7.98 26.84
C SER A 261 -19.88 7.39 26.03
N SER A 262 -20.19 6.56 25.03
CA SER A 262 -19.20 5.96 24.13
C SER A 262 -18.76 6.96 23.06
N MET A 263 -19.72 7.72 22.53
CA MET A 263 -19.47 8.83 21.62
C MET A 263 -18.62 9.93 22.24
N ALA A 264 -18.81 10.27 23.51
CA ALA A 264 -17.99 11.25 24.22
C ALA A 264 -16.52 10.80 24.37
N ARG A 265 -16.27 9.49 24.51
CA ARG A 265 -14.90 8.95 24.47
C ARG A 265 -14.32 9.01 23.06
N TYR A 266 -15.10 8.61 22.06
CA TYR A 266 -14.73 8.73 20.66
C TYR A 266 -14.38 10.19 20.30
N GLU A 267 -15.20 11.16 20.70
CA GLU A 267 -14.98 12.58 20.47
C GLU A 267 -13.61 13.02 21.02
N LYS A 268 -13.31 12.69 22.29
CA LYS A 268 -12.01 13.01 22.90
C LYS A 268 -10.85 12.35 22.17
N ALA A 269 -11.00 11.10 21.71
CA ALA A 269 -9.96 10.40 20.96
C ALA A 269 -9.79 10.96 19.54
N ALA A 270 -10.88 11.35 18.89
CA ALA A 270 -10.90 11.98 17.57
C ALA A 270 -10.22 13.35 17.62
N ILE A 271 -10.53 14.18 18.62
CA ILE A 271 -9.86 15.47 18.84
C ILE A 271 -8.35 15.26 18.95
N ARG A 272 -7.88 14.34 19.80
CA ARG A 272 -6.43 14.03 19.89
C ARG A 272 -5.82 13.57 18.57
N THR A 273 -6.57 12.79 17.79
CA THR A 273 -6.13 12.30 16.47
C THR A 273 -5.94 13.46 15.48
N TYR A 274 -6.89 14.40 15.42
CA TYR A 274 -6.81 15.56 14.54
C TYR A 274 -5.82 16.62 15.04
N THR A 275 -5.74 16.88 16.35
CA THR A 275 -4.74 17.80 16.92
C THR A 275 -3.32 17.27 16.67
N SER A 276 -3.08 15.97 16.84
CA SER A 276 -1.77 15.38 16.52
C SER A 276 -1.44 15.42 15.03
N LEU A 277 -2.45 15.31 14.14
CA LEU A 277 -2.27 15.51 12.70
C LEU A 277 -1.89 16.95 12.39
N GLY A 278 -2.57 17.93 13.01
CA GLY A 278 -2.24 19.34 12.88
C GLY A 278 -0.81 19.65 13.31
N ALA A 279 -0.37 19.13 14.47
CA ALA A 279 1.01 19.28 14.93
C ALA A 279 2.04 18.68 13.96
N LEU A 280 1.74 17.51 13.39
CA LEU A 280 2.58 16.88 12.36
C LEU A 280 2.67 17.76 11.11
N ASN A 281 1.53 18.23 10.58
CA ASN A 281 1.48 19.07 9.39
C ASN A 281 2.21 20.41 9.61
N SER A 282 2.05 21.03 10.78
CA SER A 282 2.76 22.26 11.14
C SER A 282 4.27 22.03 11.26
N GLY A 283 4.71 20.94 11.87
CA GLY A 283 6.13 20.58 11.94
C GLY A 283 6.74 20.32 10.56
N GLN A 284 6.03 19.58 9.70
CA GLN A 284 6.41 19.36 8.31
C GLN A 284 6.55 20.67 7.52
N ALA A 285 5.55 21.56 7.63
CA ALA A 285 5.57 22.86 6.97
C ALA A 285 6.73 23.73 7.48
N PHE A 286 6.98 23.75 8.79
CA PHE A 286 8.09 24.49 9.39
C PHE A 286 9.45 23.99 8.88
N ILE A 287 9.69 22.68 8.89
CA ILE A 287 10.93 22.06 8.42
C ILE A 287 11.20 22.41 6.95
N PHE A 288 10.18 22.20 6.11
CA PHE A 288 10.32 22.41 4.68
C PHE A 288 10.50 23.89 4.33
N THR A 289 9.77 24.76 5.02
CA THR A 289 9.89 26.22 4.84
C THR A 289 11.25 26.70 5.28
N LEU A 290 11.79 26.21 6.40
CA LEU A 290 13.13 26.57 6.86
C LEU A 290 14.20 26.18 5.83
N GLY A 291 14.14 24.95 5.31
CA GLY A 291 15.05 24.51 4.24
C GLY A 291 14.90 25.35 2.96
N THR A 292 13.66 25.70 2.61
CA THR A 292 13.37 26.58 1.46
C THR A 292 13.96 27.97 1.66
N VAL A 293 13.79 28.57 2.83
CA VAL A 293 14.37 29.88 3.18
C VAL A 293 15.89 29.84 3.07
N VAL A 294 16.56 28.80 3.60
CA VAL A 294 18.02 28.66 3.49
C VAL A 294 18.45 28.57 2.02
N CYS A 295 17.80 27.73 1.21
CA CYS A 295 18.08 27.65 -0.23
C CYS A 295 17.84 28.98 -0.96
N MET A 296 16.77 29.71 -0.62
CA MET A 296 16.45 31.00 -1.24
C MET A 296 17.44 32.09 -0.81
N LEU A 297 17.95 32.07 0.42
CA LEU A 297 19.00 32.99 0.87
C LEU A 297 20.32 32.74 0.16
N LEU A 298 20.69 31.47 -0.05
CA LEU A 298 21.85 31.11 -0.87
C LEU A 298 21.67 31.58 -2.32
N ALA A 299 20.50 31.33 -2.91
CA ALA A 299 20.20 31.78 -4.27
C ALA A 299 20.22 33.31 -4.38
N ALA A 300 19.69 34.02 -3.39
CA ALA A 300 19.72 35.48 -3.37
C ALA A 300 21.16 36.02 -3.31
N ARG A 301 22.03 35.41 -2.49
CA ARG A 301 23.47 35.72 -2.45
C ARG A 301 24.13 35.46 -3.80
N ASP A 302 23.85 34.31 -4.43
CA ASP A 302 24.49 33.95 -5.70
C ASP A 302 24.01 34.84 -6.84
N VAL A 303 22.74 35.28 -6.82
CA VAL A 303 22.20 36.28 -7.75
C VAL A 303 22.86 37.64 -7.55
N THR A 304 23.02 38.12 -6.31
CA THR A 304 23.68 39.42 -6.06
C THR A 304 25.17 39.40 -6.39
N SER A 305 25.82 38.23 -6.31
CA SER A 305 27.21 38.03 -6.74
C SER A 305 27.39 37.84 -8.25
N GLY A 306 26.29 37.73 -9.02
CA GLY A 306 26.31 37.48 -10.45
C GLY A 306 26.58 36.02 -10.86
N ALA A 307 26.73 35.09 -9.90
CA ALA A 307 26.94 33.67 -10.15
C ALA A 307 25.67 32.95 -10.64
N LEU A 308 24.49 33.49 -10.32
CA LEU A 308 23.19 32.93 -10.69
C LEU A 308 22.28 34.01 -11.30
N THR A 309 21.41 33.62 -12.23
CA THR A 309 20.40 34.53 -12.81
C THR A 309 19.15 34.64 -11.92
N ILE A 310 18.33 35.68 -12.13
CA ILE A 310 17.02 35.81 -11.46
C ILE A 310 16.13 34.60 -11.77
N GLY A 311 16.17 34.06 -12.99
CA GLY A 311 15.48 32.82 -13.33
C GLY A 311 15.99 31.63 -12.52
N GLY A 312 17.29 31.59 -12.18
CA GLY A 312 17.86 30.58 -11.30
C GLY A 312 17.24 30.59 -9.89
N PHE A 313 16.98 31.77 -9.34
CA PHE A 313 16.26 31.93 -8.08
C PHE A 313 14.83 31.37 -8.14
N VAL A 314 14.11 31.64 -9.23
CA VAL A 314 12.76 31.10 -9.45
C VAL A 314 12.79 29.58 -9.66
N MET A 315 13.81 29.07 -10.35
CA MET A 315 14.01 27.63 -10.61
C MET A 315 14.15 26.83 -9.33
N ILE A 316 15.03 27.26 -8.40
CA ILE A 316 15.24 26.51 -7.16
C ILE A 316 13.97 26.47 -6.31
N ASN A 317 13.22 27.59 -6.26
CA ASN A 317 11.93 27.63 -5.56
C ASN A 317 10.90 26.69 -6.21
N ALA A 318 10.82 26.66 -7.54
CA ALA A 318 9.93 25.76 -8.27
C ALA A 318 10.28 24.27 -8.04
N ILE A 319 11.57 23.93 -8.03
CA ILE A 319 12.06 22.58 -7.71
C ILE A 319 11.67 22.19 -6.27
N LEU A 320 11.85 23.08 -5.30
CA LEU A 320 11.47 22.84 -3.92
C LEU A 320 9.96 22.62 -3.78
N MET A 321 9.12 23.46 -4.40
CA MET A 321 7.67 23.24 -4.39
C MET A 321 7.26 21.89 -4.99
N GLN A 322 7.95 21.44 -6.04
CA GLN A 322 7.70 20.15 -6.67
C GLN A 322 8.08 18.98 -5.77
N LEU A 323 9.19 19.07 -5.03
CA LEU A 323 9.59 18.09 -4.02
C LEU A 323 8.59 17.99 -2.86
N TYR A 324 7.98 19.11 -2.46
CA TYR A 324 7.07 19.15 -1.31
C TYR A 324 5.83 18.25 -1.50
N ILE A 325 5.26 18.23 -2.71
CA ILE A 325 4.00 17.54 -3.02
C ILE A 325 4.07 16.03 -2.70
N PRO A 326 4.99 15.24 -3.28
CA PRO A 326 5.06 13.81 -3.00
C PRO A 326 5.50 13.52 -1.56
N LEU A 327 6.33 14.39 -0.96
CA LEU A 327 6.79 14.22 0.42
C LEU A 327 5.65 14.34 1.43
N ASN A 328 4.65 15.19 1.18
CA ASN A 328 3.48 15.34 2.07
C ASN A 328 2.73 14.02 2.27
N PHE A 329 2.70 13.17 1.24
CA PHE A 329 2.05 11.86 1.30
C PHE A 329 2.89 10.77 1.98
N MET A 330 4.18 11.00 2.27
CA MET A 330 5.07 9.94 2.76
C MET A 330 4.63 9.30 4.09
N GLY A 331 4.02 10.07 4.99
CA GLY A 331 3.48 9.53 6.24
C GLY A 331 2.35 8.51 6.01
N MET A 332 1.47 8.79 5.04
CA MET A 332 0.43 7.86 4.62
C MET A 332 1.05 6.64 3.91
N VAL A 333 1.92 6.88 2.93
CA VAL A 333 2.58 5.84 2.13
C VAL A 333 3.31 4.83 3.02
N TYR A 334 4.09 5.28 4.00
CA TYR A 334 4.77 4.41 4.96
C TYR A 334 3.79 3.49 5.71
N ARG A 335 2.71 4.07 6.23
CA ARG A 335 1.71 3.32 6.99
C ARG A 335 0.98 2.29 6.11
N GLU A 336 0.56 2.69 4.92
CA GLU A 336 -0.16 1.82 3.99
C GLU A 336 0.73 0.68 3.50
N ILE A 337 2.02 0.95 3.24
CA ILE A 337 3.00 -0.11 2.92
C ILE A 337 3.17 -1.06 4.10
N LYS A 338 3.34 -0.55 5.33
CA LYS A 338 3.49 -1.39 6.53
C LYS A 338 2.25 -2.29 6.73
N GLN A 339 1.06 -1.75 6.56
CA GLN A 339 -0.19 -2.50 6.68
C GLN A 339 -0.33 -3.53 5.56
N GLY A 340 -0.10 -3.13 4.31
CA GLY A 340 -0.16 -4.03 3.16
C GLY A 340 0.82 -5.18 3.27
N LEU A 341 2.03 -4.95 3.79
CA LEU A 341 3.00 -6.02 4.05
C LEU A 341 2.47 -7.02 5.08
N ILE A 342 1.90 -6.57 6.20
CA ILE A 342 1.32 -7.44 7.23
C ILE A 342 0.17 -8.29 6.67
N ASP A 343 -0.72 -7.67 5.88
CA ASP A 343 -1.87 -8.39 5.32
C ASP A 343 -1.45 -9.43 4.27
N ILE A 344 -0.42 -9.12 3.46
CA ILE A 344 0.14 -10.08 2.50
C ILE A 344 0.93 -11.19 3.21
N GLU A 345 1.70 -10.87 4.26
CA GLU A 345 2.40 -11.87 5.08
C GLU A 345 1.42 -12.91 5.62
N THR A 346 0.27 -12.46 6.13
CA THR A 346 -0.78 -13.35 6.64
C THR A 346 -1.33 -14.28 5.53
N MET A 347 -1.49 -13.76 4.31
CA MET A 347 -1.96 -14.55 3.17
C MET A 347 -0.88 -15.52 2.67
N PHE A 348 0.40 -15.13 2.64
CA PHE A 348 1.48 -16.03 2.26
C PHE A 348 1.71 -17.10 3.33
N ALA A 349 1.59 -16.78 4.61
CA ALA A 349 1.61 -17.79 5.67
C ALA A 349 0.56 -18.88 5.42
N LEU A 350 -0.66 -18.50 5.01
CA LEU A 350 -1.70 -19.43 4.60
C LEU A 350 -1.32 -20.24 3.35
N LEU A 351 -0.68 -19.64 2.35
CA LEU A 351 -0.23 -20.34 1.13
C LEU A 351 0.95 -21.29 1.36
N HIS A 352 1.69 -21.12 2.46
CA HIS A 352 2.80 -21.97 2.86
C HIS A 352 2.36 -23.16 3.71
N GLU A 353 1.10 -23.21 4.14
CA GLU A 353 0.55 -24.39 4.81
C GLU A 353 0.53 -25.59 3.87
N THR A 354 1.10 -26.71 4.30
CA THR A 354 1.13 -27.92 3.48
C THR A 354 -0.19 -28.68 3.61
N PRO A 355 -0.87 -29.02 2.50
CA PRO A 355 -2.03 -29.89 2.54
C PRO A 355 -1.69 -31.24 3.18
N GLU A 356 -2.49 -31.65 4.17
CA GLU A 356 -2.31 -32.92 4.89
C GLU A 356 -2.58 -34.12 3.99
N ILE A 357 -3.54 -33.99 3.07
CA ILE A 357 -3.96 -35.05 2.15
C ILE A 357 -3.46 -34.67 0.76
N VAL A 358 -2.43 -35.38 0.29
CA VAL A 358 -1.85 -35.22 -1.05
C VAL A 358 -1.80 -36.55 -1.78
N ASP A 359 -2.08 -36.50 -3.09
CA ASP A 359 -1.91 -37.67 -3.95
C ASP A 359 -0.44 -38.10 -3.98
N ARG A 360 -0.21 -39.42 -3.95
CA ARG A 360 1.13 -39.97 -4.12
C ARG A 360 1.65 -39.67 -5.54
N PRO A 361 2.97 -39.50 -5.74
CA PRO A 361 3.54 -39.36 -7.07
C PRO A 361 3.12 -40.51 -7.99
N GLY A 362 2.53 -40.18 -9.14
CA GLY A 362 2.04 -41.18 -10.10
C GLY A 362 0.71 -41.86 -9.73
N ALA A 363 -0.07 -41.28 -8.80
CA ALA A 363 -1.43 -41.72 -8.51
C ALA A 363 -2.25 -41.84 -9.81
N LYS A 364 -2.85 -43.01 -10.03
CA LYS A 364 -3.66 -43.30 -11.21
C LYS A 364 -5.11 -42.93 -10.94
N PRO A 365 -5.87 -42.48 -11.95
CA PRO A 365 -7.31 -42.30 -11.81
C PRO A 365 -7.96 -43.58 -11.31
N LEU A 366 -8.82 -43.46 -10.30
CA LEU A 366 -9.57 -44.60 -9.75
C LEU A 366 -10.43 -45.21 -10.85
N ARG A 367 -10.17 -46.47 -11.20
CA ARG A 367 -11.00 -47.25 -12.14
C ARG A 367 -11.80 -48.28 -11.37
N VAL A 368 -13.04 -47.96 -11.04
CA VAL A 368 -13.93 -48.86 -10.30
C VAL A 368 -14.48 -49.93 -11.24
N LYS A 369 -14.05 -51.19 -11.06
CA LYS A 369 -14.61 -52.35 -11.80
C LYS A 369 -15.74 -53.04 -11.05
N ARG A 370 -15.59 -53.16 -9.73
CA ARG A 370 -16.59 -53.67 -8.78
C ARG A 370 -16.66 -52.64 -7.66
N GLY A 371 -17.86 -52.16 -7.33
CA GLY A 371 -18.08 -51.14 -6.29
C GLY A 371 -17.98 -51.70 -4.86
N GLU A 372 -17.00 -52.58 -4.63
CA GLU A 372 -16.73 -53.21 -3.34
C GLU A 372 -15.85 -52.26 -2.51
N ILE A 373 -16.14 -52.12 -1.22
CA ILE A 373 -15.37 -51.30 -0.27
C ILE A 373 -14.85 -52.20 0.83
N LYS A 374 -13.54 -52.19 1.06
CA LYS A 374 -12.88 -53.00 2.09
C LYS A 374 -12.11 -52.11 3.05
N PHE A 375 -12.37 -52.28 4.34
CA PHE A 375 -11.59 -51.72 5.43
C PHE A 375 -10.69 -52.84 5.98
N GLU A 376 -9.38 -52.61 6.02
CA GLU A 376 -8.39 -53.57 6.54
C GLU A 376 -7.57 -52.89 7.64
N ASN A 377 -7.78 -53.32 8.90
CA ASN A 377 -7.07 -52.85 10.08
C ASN A 377 -7.02 -51.31 10.18
N VAL A 378 -8.15 -50.66 9.90
CA VAL A 378 -8.23 -49.21 9.84
C VAL A 378 -8.29 -48.62 11.24
N SER A 379 -7.28 -47.82 11.56
CA SER A 379 -7.20 -47.00 12.77
C SER A 379 -7.19 -45.51 12.38
N PHE A 380 -7.99 -44.68 13.04
CA PHE A 380 -8.16 -43.26 12.70
C PHE A 380 -8.46 -42.40 13.92
N ALA A 381 -7.86 -41.21 13.95
CA ALA A 381 -8.06 -40.19 14.97
C ALA A 381 -7.97 -38.79 14.34
N TYR A 382 -8.86 -37.86 14.73
CA TYR A 382 -8.68 -36.44 14.39
C TYR A 382 -7.59 -35.79 15.26
N ASP A 383 -7.56 -36.18 16.53
CA ASP A 383 -6.52 -35.83 17.50
C ASP A 383 -5.80 -37.13 17.89
N PRO A 384 -4.46 -37.21 17.77
CA PRO A 384 -3.70 -38.41 18.16
C PRO A 384 -4.00 -38.91 19.58
N GLU A 385 -4.40 -38.02 20.50
CA GLU A 385 -4.75 -38.39 21.88
C GLU A 385 -6.15 -39.02 22.01
N ARG A 386 -6.99 -38.93 20.96
CA ARG A 386 -8.38 -39.41 20.95
C ARG A 386 -8.67 -40.27 19.71
N PRO A 387 -8.21 -41.54 19.70
CA PRO A 387 -8.50 -42.48 18.62
C PRO A 387 -9.98 -42.84 18.55
N ILE A 388 -10.56 -42.76 17.35
CA ILE A 388 -11.97 -43.08 17.06
C ILE A 388 -12.07 -44.51 16.51
N LEU A 389 -11.49 -44.77 15.34
CA LEU A 389 -11.43 -46.12 14.78
C LEU A 389 -10.21 -46.84 15.37
N LYS A 390 -10.42 -48.06 15.85
CA LYS A 390 -9.39 -48.92 16.47
C LYS A 390 -9.40 -50.28 15.78
N ASP A 391 -8.46 -50.46 14.84
CA ASP A 391 -8.23 -51.69 14.06
C ASP A 391 -9.47 -52.29 13.39
N VAL A 392 -10.32 -51.42 12.82
CA VAL A 392 -11.61 -51.80 12.24
C VAL A 392 -11.40 -52.47 10.88
N SER A 393 -12.01 -53.64 10.69
CA SER A 393 -12.00 -54.38 9.41
C SER A 393 -13.39 -54.89 9.05
N PHE A 394 -13.86 -54.56 7.84
CA PHE A 394 -15.13 -55.06 7.29
C PHE A 394 -15.15 -54.91 5.76
N GLU A 395 -16.11 -55.55 5.12
CA GLU A 395 -16.32 -55.50 3.67
C GLU A 395 -17.76 -55.09 3.35
N VAL A 396 -17.93 -54.20 2.37
CA VAL A 396 -19.22 -53.81 1.79
C VAL A 396 -19.28 -54.39 0.37
N PRO A 397 -20.09 -55.44 0.14
CA PRO A 397 -20.15 -56.07 -1.18
C PRO A 397 -20.79 -55.15 -2.22
N ALA A 398 -20.35 -55.26 -3.47
CA ALA A 398 -20.87 -54.47 -4.56
C ALA A 398 -22.39 -54.68 -4.75
N GLY A 399 -23.14 -53.58 -4.88
CA GLY A 399 -24.59 -53.60 -5.12
C GLY A 399 -25.45 -54.00 -3.91
N LYS A 400 -24.85 -54.13 -2.72
CA LYS A 400 -25.59 -54.40 -1.48
C LYS A 400 -25.79 -53.11 -0.69
N MET A 401 -26.92 -53.08 0.04
CA MET A 401 -27.18 -52.08 1.07
C MET A 401 -26.71 -52.66 2.41
N VAL A 402 -25.81 -51.96 3.09
CA VAL A 402 -25.25 -52.36 4.38
C VAL A 402 -25.54 -51.25 5.38
N ALA A 403 -26.01 -51.62 6.58
CA ALA A 403 -26.22 -50.69 7.68
C ALA A 403 -25.00 -50.67 8.60
N ILE A 404 -24.55 -49.48 8.98
CA ILE A 404 -23.53 -49.26 10.01
C ILE A 404 -24.23 -48.65 11.22
N VAL A 405 -24.19 -49.34 12.36
CA VAL A 405 -24.86 -48.94 13.60
C VAL A 405 -23.89 -48.99 14.79
N GLY A 406 -24.10 -48.12 15.77
CA GLY A 406 -23.30 -48.05 16.99
C GLY A 406 -23.92 -47.12 18.03
N PRO A 407 -23.53 -47.22 19.31
CA PRO A 407 -23.87 -46.24 20.34
C PRO A 407 -23.22 -44.86 20.04
N SER A 408 -23.43 -43.86 20.91
CA SER A 408 -22.70 -42.59 20.80
C SER A 408 -21.21 -42.78 21.07
N GLY A 409 -20.38 -42.44 20.08
CA GLY A 409 -18.93 -42.70 20.08
C GLY A 409 -18.60 -44.14 19.71
#